data_AF-A0A965CL24-F1
#
_entry.id   AF-A0A965CL24-F1
#
_cell.length_a   1.000
_cell.length_b   1.000
_cell.length_c   1.000
_cell.angle_alpha   90.00
_cell.angle_beta   90.00
_cell.angle_gamma   90.00
#
_symmetry.space_group_name_H-M   'P 1'
#
loop_
_entity.id
_entity.type
_entity.pdbx_description
1 polymer ?
#
loop_
_entity_poly.entity_id
_entity_poly.type
_entity_poly.pdbx_seq_one_letter_code
_entity_poly.pdbx_strand_id
1 'polypeptide(L)'
;MRPSKRAPDELRAVSLERNVARYAEGSCLVKFGETHVLCTASLEEKAPPWLRGSGKGWVTAEYAMLPRATAERTRRESTSGKPSGRTQE
;
A
#
# COMPACT_ATOMS: atom_id res chain seq x y z
N MET A 1 15.31 7.99 25.09
CA MET A 1 15.51 6.61 24.59
C MET A 1 14.24 6.17 23.85
N ARG A 2 14.34 5.61 22.63
CA ARG A 2 13.14 5.14 21.89
C ARG A 2 12.55 3.91 22.61
N PRO A 3 11.22 3.71 22.65
CA PRO A 3 10.61 2.52 23.26
C PRO A 3 11.14 1.20 22.68
N SER A 4 11.48 1.20 21.38
CA SER A 4 12.09 0.06 20.70
C SER A 4 13.58 -0.15 21.01
N LYS A 5 14.19 0.68 21.87
CA LYS A 5 15.63 0.71 22.23
C LYS A 5 16.63 0.92 21.08
N ARG A 6 16.16 0.94 19.83
CA ARG A 6 16.93 1.27 18.63
C ARG A 6 17.62 2.63 18.70
N ALA A 7 18.75 2.75 18.01
CA ALA A 7 19.45 4.01 17.83
C ALA A 7 18.61 5.04 17.03
N PRO A 8 18.95 6.34 17.06
CA PRO A 8 18.23 7.36 16.29
C PRO A 8 18.25 7.11 14.77
N ASP A 9 19.37 6.62 14.26
CA ASP A 9 19.67 6.33 12.86
C ASP A 9 19.38 4.88 12.44
N GLU A 10 19.08 4.00 13.39
CA GLU A 10 18.72 2.62 13.12
C GLU A 10 17.26 2.53 12.60
N LEU A 11 17.06 1.82 11.49
CA LEU A 11 15.74 1.48 10.93
C LEU A 11 15.06 0.36 11.74
N ARG A 12 13.78 0.08 11.48
CA ARG A 12 13.13 -1.13 12.00
C ARG A 12 13.61 -2.34 11.18
N ALA A 13 13.42 -3.55 11.69
CA ALA A 13 13.61 -4.75 10.89
C ALA A 13 12.70 -4.70 9.64
N VAL A 14 13.29 -4.95 8.46
CA VAL A 14 12.58 -4.92 7.18
C VAL A 14 12.57 -6.31 6.57
N SER A 15 11.41 -6.76 6.08
CA SER A 15 11.29 -7.98 5.28
C SER A 15 10.39 -7.75 4.06
N LEU A 16 10.78 -8.35 2.93
CA LEU A 16 10.02 -8.34 1.69
C LEU A 16 9.73 -9.77 1.27
N GLU A 17 8.47 -10.19 1.37
CA GLU A 17 8.03 -11.51 0.92
C GLU A 17 7.28 -11.34 -0.41
N ARG A 18 7.80 -11.90 -1.50
CA ARG A 18 7.22 -11.77 -2.84
C ARG A 18 6.24 -12.90 -3.13
N ASN A 19 5.39 -12.72 -4.15
CA ASN A 19 4.46 -13.74 -4.67
C ASN A 19 3.42 -14.21 -3.62
N VAL A 20 2.99 -13.29 -2.76
CA VAL A 20 2.03 -13.55 -1.68
C VAL A 20 0.57 -13.57 -2.15
N ALA A 21 0.28 -12.97 -3.30
CA ALA A 21 -1.03 -12.98 -3.94
C ALA A 21 -0.96 -13.69 -5.30
N ARG A 22 -1.57 -14.87 -5.41
CA ARG A 22 -1.50 -15.76 -6.58
C ARG A 22 -1.93 -15.10 -7.89
N TYR A 23 -2.93 -14.22 -7.83
CA TYR A 23 -3.58 -13.69 -9.03
C TYR A 23 -3.03 -12.33 -9.48
N ALA A 24 -2.24 -11.65 -8.65
CA ALA A 24 -1.63 -10.40 -9.04
C ALA A 24 -0.35 -10.69 -9.85
N GLU A 25 -0.13 -9.97 -10.95
CA GLU A 25 1.08 -10.08 -11.77
C GLU A 25 2.35 -9.79 -10.94
N GLY A 26 2.25 -8.87 -9.98
CA GLY A 26 3.26 -8.66 -8.95
C GLY A 26 2.62 -8.56 -7.56
N SER A 27 3.24 -9.17 -6.55
CA SER A 27 2.79 -9.00 -5.16
C SER A 27 3.92 -9.09 -4.15
N CYS A 28 3.79 -8.32 -3.07
CA CYS A 28 4.71 -8.35 -1.96
C CYS A 28 4.03 -8.02 -0.62
N LEU A 29 4.30 -8.82 0.41
CA LEU A 29 4.03 -8.45 1.80
C LEU A 29 5.29 -7.79 2.37
N VAL A 30 5.24 -6.48 2.54
CA VAL A 30 6.34 -5.69 3.08
C VAL A 30 6.11 -5.45 4.57
N LYS A 31 7.15 -5.67 5.39
CA LYS A 31 7.08 -5.46 6.85
C LYS A 31 8.19 -4.52 7.30
N PHE A 32 7.85 -3.55 8.14
CA PHE A 32 8.77 -2.65 8.85
C PHE A 32 8.48 -2.75 10.35
N GLY A 33 9.06 -3.74 11.02
CA GLY A 33 8.60 -4.18 12.34
C GLY A 33 7.12 -4.59 12.29
N GLU A 34 6.29 -3.99 13.15
CA GLU A 34 4.85 -4.26 13.22
C GLU A 34 4.01 -3.61 12.11
N THR A 35 4.60 -2.74 11.26
CA THR A 35 3.90 -2.16 10.11
C THR A 35 3.95 -3.13 8.95
N HIS A 36 2.83 -3.74 8.59
CA HIS A 36 2.73 -4.67 7.46
C HIS A 36 1.85 -4.08 6.37
N VAL A 37 2.30 -4.16 5.12
CA VAL A 37 1.58 -3.64 3.94
C VAL A 37 1.59 -4.71 2.86
N LEU A 38 0.39 -5.08 2.38
CA LEU A 38 0.24 -5.91 1.20
C LEU A 38 0.23 -4.99 -0.03
N CYS A 39 1.24 -5.14 -0.88
CA CYS A 39 1.35 -4.44 -2.16
C CYS A 39 1.04 -5.41 -3.28
N THR A 40 0.14 -5.02 -4.18
CA THR A 40 -0.17 -5.75 -5.41
C THR A 40 0.01 -4.81 -6.60
N ALA A 41 0.58 -5.34 -7.68
CA ALA A 41 0.65 -4.68 -8.97
C ALA A 41 -0.23 -5.47 -9.95
N SER A 42 -1.09 -4.75 -10.66
CA SER A 42 -1.96 -5.30 -11.69
C SER A 42 -1.77 -4.55 -13.00
N LEU A 43 -1.76 -5.28 -14.10
CA LEU A 43 -1.61 -4.71 -15.43
C LEU A 43 -2.97 -4.49 -16.08
N GLU A 44 -3.20 -3.26 -16.54
CA GLU A 44 -4.32 -2.94 -17.43
C GLU A 44 -3.76 -2.50 -18.79
N GLU A 45 -4.19 -3.14 -19.87
CA GLU A 45 -3.72 -2.81 -21.24
C GLU A 45 -4.17 -1.41 -21.70
N LYS A 46 -5.14 -0.83 -21.00
CA LYS A 46 -5.74 0.46 -21.34
C LYS A 46 -5.15 1.58 -20.49
N ALA A 47 -4.40 2.46 -21.13
CA ALA A 47 -3.99 3.72 -20.51
C ALA A 47 -5.21 4.67 -20.32
N PRO A 48 -5.13 5.60 -19.35
CA PRO A 48 -6.13 6.64 -19.17
C PRO A 48 -6.46 7.41 -20.47
N PRO A 49 -7.70 7.88 -20.67
CA PRO A 49 -8.11 8.53 -21.91
C PRO A 49 -7.26 9.72 -22.33
N TRP A 50 -6.73 10.47 -21.36
CA TRP A 50 -5.89 11.65 -21.57
C TRP A 50 -4.46 11.30 -22.05
N LEU A 51 -4.04 10.03 -22.01
CA LEU A 51 -2.78 9.53 -22.57
C LEU A 51 -2.91 8.88 -23.95
N ARG A 52 -4.12 8.83 -24.52
CA ARG A 52 -4.37 8.17 -25.81
C ARG A 52 -3.50 8.78 -26.91
N GLY A 53 -2.78 7.93 -27.65
CA GLY A 53 -1.91 8.35 -28.76
C GLY A 53 -0.54 8.89 -28.33
N SER A 54 -0.23 8.95 -27.04
CA SER A 54 1.06 9.47 -26.55
C SER A 54 2.23 8.48 -26.63
N GLY A 55 1.95 7.17 -26.78
CA GLY A 55 2.95 6.11 -26.68
C GLY A 55 3.53 5.90 -25.28
N LYS A 56 2.97 6.55 -24.24
CA LYS A 56 3.42 6.47 -22.85
C LYS A 56 2.54 5.53 -22.02
N GLY A 57 3.15 4.87 -21.03
CA GLY A 57 2.43 4.13 -19.99
C GLY A 57 2.00 5.01 -18.82
N TRP A 58 1.20 4.45 -17.91
CA TRP A 58 0.74 5.11 -16.69
C TRP A 58 0.83 4.16 -15.49
N VAL A 59 1.08 4.70 -14.31
CA VAL A 59 1.01 3.99 -13.04
C VAL A 59 0.14 4.81 -12.10
N THR A 60 -0.80 4.14 -11.44
CA THR A 60 -1.63 4.70 -10.38
C THR A 60 -1.61 3.75 -9.19
N ALA A 61 -2.01 4.23 -8.01
CA ALA A 61 -2.10 3.43 -6.81
C ALA A 61 -3.43 3.65 -6.10
N GLU A 62 -3.86 2.62 -5.37
CA GLU A 62 -4.93 2.71 -4.40
C GLU A 62 -4.38 2.33 -3.02
N TYR A 63 -4.94 2.94 -1.97
CA TYR A 63 -4.56 2.67 -0.60
C TYR A 63 -5.79 2.42 0.26
N ALA A 64 -5.71 1.43 1.15
CA ALA A 64 -6.72 1.20 2.16
C ALA A 64 -6.10 0.58 3.41
N MET A 65 -6.63 0.98 4.58
CA MET A 65 -6.33 0.32 5.85
C MET A 65 -7.45 -0.64 6.23
N LEU A 66 -7.09 -1.86 6.61
CA LEU A 66 -8.05 -2.77 7.24
C LEU A 66 -8.53 -2.18 8.57
N PRO A 67 -9.82 -2.36 8.94
CA PRO A 67 -10.41 -1.81 10.18
C PRO A 67 -9.64 -2.07 11.48
N ARG A 68 -8.78 -3.08 11.53
CA ARG A 68 -7.95 -3.45 12.70
C ARG A 68 -6.45 -3.42 12.41
N ALA A 69 -6.03 -2.56 11.49
CA ALA A 69 -4.61 -2.28 11.27
C ALA A 69 -3.97 -1.38 12.36
N THR A 70 -4.79 -0.72 13.19
CA THR A 70 -4.36 0.18 14.25
C THR A 70 -4.83 -0.29 15.64
N ALA A 71 -4.29 0.31 16.71
CA ALA A 71 -4.64 -0.01 18.10
C ALA A 71 -6.16 0.07 18.36
N GLU A 72 -6.81 1.09 17.79
CA GLU A 72 -8.27 1.24 17.79
C GLU A 72 -8.86 0.84 16.44
N ARG A 73 -10.11 0.38 16.45
CA ARG A 73 -10.80 -0.05 15.24
C ARG A 73 -11.23 1.16 14.43
N THR A 74 -10.79 1.26 13.18
CA THR A 74 -11.27 2.26 12.23
C THR A 74 -12.45 1.72 11.42
N ARG A 75 -13.38 2.61 11.04
CA ARG A 75 -14.45 2.24 10.10
C ARG A 75 -13.86 2.14 8.69
N ARG A 76 -14.31 1.17 7.90
CA ARG A 76 -13.85 1.02 6.51
C ARG A 76 -14.28 2.24 5.68
N GLU A 77 -13.34 2.82 4.95
CA GLU A 77 -13.56 4.07 4.20
C GLU A 77 -14.65 3.93 3.13
N SER A 78 -14.69 2.80 2.43
CA SER A 78 -15.75 2.49 1.44
C SER A 78 -17.17 2.52 2.03
N THR A 79 -17.32 2.31 3.34
CA THR A 79 -18.61 2.31 4.04
C THR A 79 -18.97 3.67 4.63
N SER A 80 -18.10 4.67 4.50
CA SER A 80 -18.27 6.03 5.04
C SER A 80 -18.55 7.08 3.95
N GLY A 81 -18.45 6.70 2.67
CA GLY A 81 -18.77 7.58 1.53
C GLY A 81 -17.79 8.74 1.30
N LYS A 82 -16.74 8.85 2.12
CA LYS A 82 -15.69 9.86 2.00
C LYS A 82 -14.33 9.20 2.19
N PRO A 83 -13.54 9.01 1.13
CA PRO A 83 -12.15 8.56 1.24
C PRO A 83 -11.39 9.53 2.16
N SER A 84 -10.58 8.98 3.08
CA SER A 84 -9.69 9.80 3.91
C SER A 84 -8.66 10.51 3.04
N GLY A 85 -8.09 11.64 3.51
CA GLY A 85 -7.06 12.38 2.78
C GLY A 85 -5.86 11.51 2.37
N ARG A 86 -5.55 10.47 3.15
CA ARG A 86 -4.45 9.51 2.88
C ARG A 86 -4.66 8.61 1.67
N THR A 87 -5.90 8.48 1.20
CA THR A 87 -6.26 7.64 0.04
C THR A 87 -6.21 8.44 -1.27
N GLN A 88 -6.01 9.76 -1.19
CA GLN A 88 -5.95 10.68 -2.34
C GLN A 88 -4.57 11.32 -2.55
N GLU A 89 -3.53 10.88 -1.80
CA GLU A 89 -2.14 11.37 -1.97
C GLU A 89 -1.44 10.75 -3.19
#